data_AF-A0A7I7Q3H3-F1
#
_entry.id   AF-A0A7I7Q3H3-F1
#
_cell.length_a   1.000
_cell.length_b   1.000
_cell.length_c   1.000
_cell.angle_alpha   90.00
_cell.angle_beta   90.00
_cell.angle_gamma   90.00
#
_symmetry.space_group_name_H-M   'P 1'
#
loop_
_entity.id
_entity.type
_entity.pdbx_description
1 polymer ?
#
loop_
_entity_poly.entity_id
_entity_poly.type
_entity_poly.pdbx_seq_one_letter_code
_entity_poly.pdbx_strand_id
1 'polypeptide(L)'
;MSDAVAALLRKKLVERRRDPRDGRSQQLVLTPLGRRTAATVARWTAPAEVAASRLERADVEALLDTLIKLLGKLHDADLVPVSRACSTCVQLEILDAQHRNYWCKFYDTPLPVNELCVDCVDHVAIPSR
;
A
#
# COMPACT_ATOMS: atom_id res chain seq x y z
N MET A 1 0.49 -12.83 17.20
CA MET A 1 0.63 -11.42 17.63
C MET A 1 1.70 -10.80 16.74
N SER A 2 1.46 -9.67 16.08
CA SER A 2 2.45 -9.08 15.16
C SER A 2 3.69 -8.57 15.90
N ASP A 3 4.88 -8.72 15.30
CA ASP A 3 6.15 -8.19 15.81
C ASP A 3 6.10 -6.67 16.00
N ALA A 4 5.38 -5.97 15.12
CA ALA A 4 5.15 -4.53 15.23
C ALA A 4 4.40 -4.18 16.52
N VAL A 5 3.33 -4.91 16.84
CA VAL A 5 2.56 -4.71 18.09
C VAL A 5 3.42 -5.02 19.31
N ALA A 6 4.19 -6.10 19.27
CA ALA A 6 5.10 -6.45 20.37
C ALA A 6 6.14 -5.36 20.60
N ALA A 7 6.71 -4.78 19.54
CA ALA A 7 7.64 -3.66 19.64
C ALA A 7 6.98 -2.39 20.22
N LEU A 8 5.76 -2.05 19.79
CA LEU A 8 5.03 -0.89 20.31
C LEU A 8 4.68 -1.05 21.80
N LEU A 9 4.34 -2.26 22.25
CA LEU A 9 4.13 -2.58 23.66
C LEU A 9 5.42 -2.44 24.47
N ARG A 10 6.54 -3.00 24.00
CA ARG A 10 7.86 -2.85 24.67
C ARG A 10 8.27 -1.39 24.80
N LYS A 11 7.98 -0.57 23.78
CA LYS A 11 8.23 0.88 23.77
C LYS A 11 7.21 1.69 24.59
N LYS A 12 6.19 1.05 25.18
CA LYS A 12 5.11 1.70 25.96
C LYS A 12 4.31 2.74 25.15
N LEU A 13 4.25 2.57 23.82
CA LEU A 13 3.48 3.44 22.93
C LEU A 13 2.02 3.01 22.83
N VAL A 14 1.77 1.71 23.00
CA VAL A 14 0.41 1.15 23.10
C VAL A 14 0.29 0.33 24.37
N GLU A 15 -0.93 0.14 24.83
CA GLU A 15 -1.28 -0.75 25.93
C GLU A 15 -2.52 -1.58 25.56
N ARG A 16 -2.68 -2.73 26.24
CA ARG A 16 -3.86 -3.57 26.10
C ARG A 16 -4.89 -3.19 27.14
N ARG A 17 -6.12 -2.95 26.71
CA ARG A 17 -7.28 -2.80 27.60
C ARG A 17 -8.31 -3.86 27.24
N ARG A 18 -9.05 -4.36 28.24
CA ARG A 18 -10.21 -5.22 27.98
C ARG A 18 -11.24 -4.42 27.20
N ASP A 19 -11.85 -5.04 26.20
CA ASP A 19 -13.00 -4.42 25.54
C ASP A 19 -14.16 -4.36 26.54
N PRO A 20 -14.73 -3.17 26.80
CA PRO A 20 -15.88 -3.04 27.70
C PRO A 20 -17.15 -3.71 27.15
N ARG A 21 -17.23 -4.02 25.84
CA ARG A 21 -18.36 -4.69 25.19
C ARG A 21 -18.18 -6.20 25.07
N ASP A 22 -16.95 -6.69 25.13
CA ASP A 22 -16.62 -8.11 25.16
C ASP A 22 -15.35 -8.35 25.98
N GLY A 23 -15.53 -8.74 27.24
CA GLY A 23 -14.43 -8.99 28.18
C GLY A 23 -13.47 -10.11 27.78
N ARG A 24 -13.78 -10.87 26.72
CA ARG A 24 -12.88 -11.88 26.13
C ARG A 24 -11.92 -11.29 25.11
N SER A 25 -12.19 -10.08 24.61
CA SER A 25 -11.35 -9.39 23.64
C SER A 25 -10.50 -8.29 24.29
N GLN A 26 -9.36 -8.00 23.66
CA GLN A 26 -8.43 -6.96 24.09
C GLN A 26 -8.25 -5.93 22.97
N GLN A 27 -8.46 -4.66 23.31
CA GLN A 27 -8.17 -3.53 22.43
C GLN A 27 -6.75 -3.02 22.66
N LEU A 28 -6.08 -2.65 21.58
CA LEU A 28 -4.85 -1.87 21.64
C LEU A 28 -5.21 -0.39 21.61
N VAL A 29 -4.75 0.35 22.62
CA VAL A 29 -4.96 1.79 22.72
C VAL A 29 -3.63 2.51 22.88
N LEU A 30 -3.53 3.69 22.29
CA LEU A 30 -2.36 4.55 22.46
C LEU A 30 -2.26 5.03 23.91
N THR A 31 -1.05 4.96 24.46
CA THR A 31 -0.72 5.64 25.72
C THR A 31 -0.61 7.16 25.47
N PRO A 32 -0.52 8.01 26.50
CA PRO A 32 -0.22 9.43 26.30
C PRO A 32 1.09 9.67 25.53
N LEU A 33 2.12 8.86 25.78
CA LEU A 33 3.37 8.88 25.01
C LEU A 33 3.11 8.46 23.56
N GLY A 34 2.37 7.37 23.36
CA GLY A 34 1.96 6.89 22.04
C GLY A 34 1.23 7.95 21.22
N ARG A 35 0.29 8.68 21.82
CA ARG A 35 -0.43 9.78 21.14
C ARG A 35 0.51 10.89 20.69
N ARG A 36 1.45 11.31 21.54
CA ARG A 36 2.44 12.34 21.18
C ARG A 36 3.35 11.86 20.06
N THR A 37 3.89 10.65 20.16
CA THR A 37 4.74 10.06 19.12
C THR A 37 3.99 9.91 17.81
N ALA A 38 2.76 9.39 17.84
CA ALA A 38 1.91 9.25 16.67
C ALA A 38 1.68 10.62 16.00
N ALA A 39 1.38 11.67 16.77
CA ALA A 39 1.23 13.02 16.23
C ALA A 39 2.53 13.55 15.58
N THR A 40 3.69 13.28 16.17
CA THR A 40 4.99 13.68 15.61
C THR A 40 5.27 13.00 14.28
N VAL A 41 4.93 11.71 14.14
CA VAL A 41 5.21 10.93 12.91
C VAL A 41 4.05 10.93 11.92
N ALA A 42 2.88 11.44 12.29
CA ALA A 42 1.68 11.42 11.46
C ALA A 42 1.88 12.07 10.08
N ARG A 43 2.81 13.01 9.97
CA ARG A 43 3.13 13.74 8.72
C ARG A 43 4.53 13.43 8.20
N TRP A 44 5.11 12.28 8.54
CA TRP A 44 6.48 11.96 8.10
C TRP A 44 6.61 11.89 6.56
N THR A 45 5.52 11.57 5.86
CA THR A 45 5.44 11.56 4.38
C THR A 45 5.26 12.94 3.77
N ALA A 46 4.85 13.96 4.54
CA ALA A 46 4.48 15.26 4.01
C ALA A 46 5.59 15.94 3.18
N PRO A 47 6.90 15.85 3.53
CA PRO A 47 7.95 16.40 2.67
C PRO A 47 8.01 15.73 1.29
N ALA A 48 7.81 14.41 1.23
CA ALA A 48 7.79 13.66 -0.02
C ALA A 48 6.53 14.00 -0.85
N GLU A 49 5.38 14.15 -0.21
CA GLU A 49 4.13 14.59 -0.84
C GLU A 49 4.28 16.00 -1.45
N VAL A 50 4.91 16.93 -0.73
CA VAL A 50 5.18 18.29 -1.22
C VAL A 50 6.19 18.30 -2.37
N ALA A 51 7.18 17.41 -2.35
CA ALA A 51 8.10 17.28 -3.47
C ALA A 51 7.39 16.70 -4.71
N ALA A 52 6.59 15.65 -4.51
CA ALA A 52 5.82 15.02 -5.59
C ALA A 52 4.76 15.97 -6.19
N SER A 53 4.14 16.84 -5.39
CA SER A 53 3.13 17.78 -5.88
C SER A 53 3.69 18.88 -6.79
N ARG A 54 5.02 19.02 -6.87
CA ARG A 54 5.71 19.95 -7.76
C ARG A 54 6.13 19.31 -9.08
N LEU A 55 5.97 18.00 -9.22
CA LEU A 55 6.25 17.30 -10.47
C LEU A 55 5.14 17.57 -11.49
N GLU A 56 5.51 17.61 -12.76
CA GLU A 56 4.51 17.68 -13.81
C GLU A 56 3.72 16.37 -13.87
N ARG A 57 2.46 16.45 -14.31
CA ARG A 57 1.58 15.28 -14.39
C ARG A 57 2.19 14.13 -15.21
N ALA A 58 2.83 14.47 -16.32
CA ALA A 58 3.49 13.49 -17.19
C ALA A 58 4.62 12.73 -16.47
N ASP A 59 5.38 13.42 -15.61
CA ASP A 59 6.46 12.81 -14.83
C ASP A 59 5.91 11.89 -13.73
N VAL A 60 4.85 12.31 -13.04
CA VAL A 60 4.18 11.49 -12.02
C VAL A 60 3.62 10.22 -12.64
N GLU A 61 2.94 10.33 -13.78
CA GLU A 61 2.40 9.18 -14.50
C GLU A 61 3.52 8.26 -15.00
N ALA A 62 4.60 8.79 -15.57
CA ALA A 62 5.75 7.99 -15.97
C ALA A 62 6.42 7.27 -14.79
N LEU A 63 6.54 7.95 -13.64
CA LEU A 63 7.11 7.38 -12.43
C LEU A 63 6.23 6.24 -11.89
N LEU A 64 4.91 6.44 -11.80
CA LEU A 64 3.97 5.43 -11.31
C LEU A 64 3.95 4.19 -12.21
N ASP A 65 3.85 4.38 -13.53
CA ASP A 65 3.92 3.32 -14.53
C ASP A 65 5.20 2.49 -14.38
N THR A 66 6.34 3.18 -14.25
CA THR A 66 7.66 2.54 -14.10
C THR A 66 7.77 1.77 -12.78
N LEU A 67 7.30 2.36 -11.67
CA LEU A 67 7.33 1.73 -10.35
C LEU A 67 6.49 0.45 -10.34
N ILE A 68 5.30 0.48 -10.92
CA ILE A 68 4.41 -0.69 -10.98
C ILE A 68 5.03 -1.80 -11.82
N LYS A 69 5.62 -1.47 -12.97
CA LYS A 69 6.39 -2.43 -13.78
C LYS A 69 7.57 -3.02 -13.02
N LEU A 70 8.30 -2.20 -12.26
CA LEU A 70 9.41 -2.65 -11.43
C LEU A 70 8.93 -3.62 -10.33
N LEU A 71 7.81 -3.32 -9.66
CA LEU A 71 7.20 -4.22 -8.67
C LEU A 71 6.86 -5.58 -9.29
N GLY A 72 6.33 -5.60 -10.51
CA GLY A 72 6.06 -6.85 -11.24
C GLY A 72 7.35 -7.64 -11.50
N LYS A 73 8.42 -6.98 -11.98
CA LYS A 73 9.72 -7.63 -12.21
C LYS A 73 10.37 -8.17 -10.94
N LEU A 74 10.27 -7.44 -9.83
CA LEU A 74 10.80 -7.89 -8.54
C LEU A 74 10.03 -9.10 -8.02
N HIS A 75 8.71 -9.11 -8.23
CA HIS A 75 7.86 -10.24 -7.90
C HIS A 75 8.20 -11.48 -8.75
N ASP A 76 8.33 -11.32 -10.06
CA ASP A 76 8.70 -12.41 -10.97
C ASP A 76 10.09 -13.00 -10.68
N ALA A 77 10.95 -12.23 -10.01
CA ALA A 77 12.28 -12.66 -9.56
C ALA A 77 12.29 -13.22 -8.12
N ASP A 78 11.14 -13.42 -7.49
CA ASP A 78 10.97 -13.87 -6.09
C ASP A 78 11.71 -12.98 -5.05
N LEU A 79 11.99 -11.72 -5.40
CA LEU A 79 12.69 -10.77 -4.53
C LEU A 79 11.76 -10.03 -3.57
N VAL A 80 10.47 -9.96 -3.90
CA VAL A 80 9.43 -9.38 -3.06
C VAL A 80 8.22 -10.31 -3.02
N PRO A 81 7.54 -10.45 -1.87
CA PRO A 81 6.27 -11.17 -1.82
C PRO A 81 5.24 -10.50 -2.74
N VAL A 82 4.16 -11.22 -3.07
CA VAL A 82 3.02 -10.68 -3.83
C VAL A 82 2.59 -9.34 -3.23
N SER A 83 2.94 -8.25 -3.90
CA SER A 83 2.36 -6.94 -3.63
C SER A 83 0.95 -6.94 -4.21
N ARG A 84 -0.01 -6.25 -3.60
CA ARG A 84 -1.36 -6.09 -4.16
C ARG A 84 -1.38 -5.05 -5.30
N ALA A 85 -0.28 -4.90 -6.02
CA ALA A 85 -0.13 -3.94 -7.10
C ALA A 85 -0.84 -4.43 -8.38
N CYS A 86 -1.24 -3.51 -9.26
CA CYS A 86 -1.85 -3.88 -10.53
C CYS A 86 -0.96 -4.80 -11.38
N SER A 87 0.36 -4.64 -11.34
CA SER A 87 1.32 -5.46 -12.13
C SER A 87 1.38 -6.94 -11.74
N THR A 88 0.89 -7.30 -10.55
CA THR A 88 0.84 -8.67 -10.04
C THR A 88 -0.59 -9.21 -9.97
N CYS A 89 -1.55 -8.48 -10.55
CA CYS A 89 -2.97 -8.80 -10.50
C CYS A 89 -3.40 -9.52 -11.78
N VAL A 90 -4.11 -10.64 -11.68
CA VAL A 90 -4.67 -11.33 -12.86
C VAL A 90 -5.73 -10.50 -13.58
N GLN A 91 -6.28 -9.47 -12.92
CA GLN A 91 -7.32 -8.61 -13.46
C GLN A 91 -6.78 -7.49 -14.35
N LEU A 92 -5.48 -7.21 -14.30
CA LEU A 92 -4.87 -6.22 -15.18
C LEU A 92 -4.73 -6.79 -16.59
N GLU A 93 -5.20 -6.03 -17.58
CA GLU A 93 -4.96 -6.28 -18.99
C GLU A 93 -4.21 -5.09 -19.60
N ILE A 94 -3.20 -5.38 -20.41
CA ILE A 94 -2.37 -4.38 -21.08
C ILE A 94 -2.86 -4.33 -22.53
N LEU A 95 -3.63 -3.29 -22.86
CA LEU A 95 -4.17 -3.09 -24.21
C LEU A 95 -3.10 -2.56 -25.16
N ASP A 96 -2.27 -1.63 -24.67
CA ASP A 96 -1.15 -1.07 -25.42
C ASP A 96 -0.05 -0.63 -24.44
N ALA A 97 1.08 -1.33 -24.48
CA ALA A 97 2.19 -1.05 -23.57
C ALA A 97 2.96 0.22 -23.95
N GLN A 98 3.00 0.58 -25.24
CA GLN A 98 3.68 1.76 -25.77
C GLN A 98 2.94 3.03 -25.35
N HIS A 99 1.61 3.01 -25.40
CA HIS A 99 0.75 4.13 -25.01
C HIS A 99 0.27 4.06 -23.57
N ARG A 100 0.71 3.06 -22.78
CA ARG A 100 0.35 2.86 -21.36
C ARG A 100 -1.17 2.74 -21.16
N ASN A 101 -1.84 2.05 -22.07
CA ASN A 101 -3.27 1.78 -21.98
C ASN A 101 -3.51 0.45 -21.27
N TYR A 102 -4.22 0.54 -20.15
CA TYR A 102 -4.58 -0.61 -19.32
C TYR A 102 -6.09 -0.75 -19.18
N TRP A 103 -6.52 -1.95 -18.85
CA TRP A 103 -7.90 -2.29 -18.54
C TRP A 103 -7.95 -3.08 -17.24
N CYS A 104 -8.93 -2.80 -16.39
CA CYS A 104 -9.21 -3.62 -15.21
C CYS A 104 -10.39 -4.53 -15.51
N LYS A 105 -10.16 -5.83 -15.64
CA LYS A 105 -11.21 -6.83 -15.94
C LYS A 105 -12.21 -7.01 -14.79
N PHE A 106 -11.83 -6.69 -13.55
CA PHE A 106 -12.73 -6.78 -12.40
C PHE A 106 -13.81 -5.69 -12.41
N TYR A 107 -13.40 -4.45 -12.71
CA TYR A 107 -14.30 -3.31 -12.80
C TYR A 107 -14.87 -3.08 -14.20
N ASP A 108 -14.34 -3.80 -15.19
CA ASP A 108 -14.68 -3.70 -16.61
C ASP A 108 -14.60 -2.25 -17.13
N THR A 109 -13.45 -1.60 -16.93
CA THR A 109 -13.23 -0.19 -17.25
C THR A 109 -11.79 0.07 -17.74
N PRO A 110 -11.58 1.10 -18.59
CA PRO A 110 -10.24 1.63 -18.83
C PRO A 110 -9.58 2.00 -17.51
N LEU A 111 -8.30 1.68 -17.38
CA LEU A 111 -7.49 2.00 -16.22
C LEU A 111 -6.34 2.92 -16.66
N PRO A 112 -6.52 4.25 -16.60
CA PRO A 112 -5.45 5.17 -16.95
C PRO A 112 -4.30 5.08 -15.95
N VAL A 113 -3.10 5.51 -16.35
CA VAL A 113 -1.88 5.37 -15.56
C VAL A 113 -2.01 5.90 -14.14
N ASN A 114 -2.66 7.06 -13.96
CA ASN A 114 -2.87 7.71 -12.67
C ASN A 114 -3.86 6.98 -11.74
N GLU A 115 -4.54 5.95 -12.23
CA GLU A 115 -5.45 5.08 -11.46
C GLU A 115 -4.85 3.69 -11.19
N LEU A 116 -3.67 3.39 -11.72
CA LEU A 116 -2.95 2.18 -11.35
C LEU A 116 -2.65 2.18 -9.85
N CYS A 117 -2.89 1.04 -9.21
CA CYS A 117 -2.75 0.88 -7.77
C CYS A 117 -1.48 0.12 -7.41
N VAL A 118 -0.76 0.60 -6.39
CA VAL A 118 0.32 -0.16 -5.73
C VAL A 118 -0.20 -1.07 -4.61
N ASP A 119 -1.43 -0.82 -4.16
CA ASP A 119 -2.13 -1.60 -3.13
C ASP A 119 -3.64 -1.61 -3.40
N CYS A 120 -4.10 -2.55 -4.22
CA CYS A 120 -5.50 -2.72 -4.59
C CYS A 120 -6.21 -3.67 -3.61
N VAL A 121 -7.37 -3.26 -3.08
CA VAL A 121 -8.15 -4.06 -2.12
C VAL A 121 -8.78 -5.29 -2.79
N ASP A 122 -9.20 -5.13 -4.05
CA ASP A 122 -9.81 -6.18 -4.89
C ASP A 122 -8.76 -6.94 -5.73
N HIS A 123 -7.49 -6.86 -5.33
CA HIS A 123 -6.40 -7.55 -5.99
C HIS A 123 -6.64 -9.05 -6.00
N VAL A 124 -6.43 -9.66 -7.17
CA VAL A 124 -6.44 -11.12 -7.33
C VAL A 124 -5.05 -11.54 -7.80
N ALA A 125 -4.33 -12.22 -6.92
CA ALA A 125 -2.96 -12.65 -7.18
C ALA A 125 -2.88 -13.63 -8.35
N ILE A 126 -1.81 -13.52 -9.14
CA ILE A 126 -1.44 -14.54 -10.11
C ILE A 126 -1.17 -15.85 -9.35
N PRO A 127 -1.82 -16.97 -9.72
CA PRO A 127 -1.55 -18.25 -9.07
C PRO A 127 -0.06 -18.57 -9.19
N SER A 128 0.56 -18.96 -8.07
CA SER A 128 1.94 -19.47 -8.08
C SER A 128 2.02 -20.71 -8.97
N ARG A 129 3.03 -20.77 -9.85
CA ARG A 129 3.30 -21.96 -10.66
C ARG A 129 3.74 -23.15 -9.80
#